data_AF-A0A920EBB0-F1
#
_entry.id   AF-A0A920EBB0-F1
#
_cell.length_a   1.000
_cell.length_b   1.000
_cell.length_c   1.000
_cell.angle_alpha   90.00
_cell.angle_beta   90.00
_cell.angle_gamma   90.00
#
_symmetry.space_group_name_H-M   'P 1'
#
loop_
_entity.id
_entity.type
_entity.pdbx_description
1 polymer ?
#
loop_
_entity_poly.entity_id
_entity_poly.type
_entity_poly.pdbx_seq_one_letter_code
_entity_poly.pdbx_strand_id
1 'polypeptide(L)'
;MSVSSWDDYPIHQTAEYIRHPATSDRNFYDRYYFNLHGSSDEVMTIFGLGQYPNLGVTDAFIAVGTKDKHRVIRASRPLHDRSDLKVGPISIEI
;
A
#
# COMPACT_ATOMS: atom_id res chain seq x y z
N MET A 1 -11.88 19.32 14.91
CA MET A 1 -10.82 18.68 14.09
C MET A 1 -11.41 18.41 12.72
N SER A 2 -10.82 18.99 11.68
CA SER A 2 -11.22 18.76 10.28
C SER A 2 -10.28 17.73 9.67
N VAL A 3 -10.81 16.57 9.31
CA VAL A 3 -10.12 15.57 8.48
C VAL A 3 -10.27 15.99 7.02
N SER A 4 -9.22 15.79 6.23
CA SER A 4 -9.14 16.05 4.80
C SER A 4 -8.77 14.78 4.05
N SER A 5 -8.88 14.76 2.72
CA SER A 5 -8.42 13.62 1.92
C SER A 5 -6.92 13.36 2.07
N TRP A 6 -6.14 14.37 2.44
CA TRP A 6 -4.72 14.19 2.68
C TRP A 6 -4.46 13.19 3.80
N ASP A 7 -5.31 13.14 4.84
CA ASP A 7 -5.19 12.28 6.02
C ASP A 7 -5.23 10.78 5.71
N ASP A 8 -5.81 10.38 4.58
CA ASP A 8 -5.83 8.99 4.14
C ASP A 8 -4.55 8.57 3.41
N TYR A 9 -3.70 9.50 2.97
CA TYR A 9 -2.43 9.19 2.32
C TYR A 9 -1.36 8.75 3.33
N PRO A 10 -0.47 7.82 2.93
CA PRO A 10 0.66 7.36 3.74
C PRO A 10 1.76 8.43 3.79
N ILE A 11 1.54 9.57 4.43
CA ILE A 11 2.48 10.71 4.44
C ILE A 11 2.70 11.39 5.80
N HIS A 12 1.92 11.06 6.84
CA HIS A 12 1.87 11.81 8.13
C HIS A 12 2.86 11.35 9.19
N GLN A 13 4.12 11.16 8.82
CA GLN A 13 5.06 10.59 9.77
C GLN A 13 5.83 11.64 10.60
N THR A 14 6.05 12.84 10.04
CA THR A 14 6.93 13.87 10.59
C THR A 14 6.58 15.24 9.99
N ALA A 15 7.09 16.33 10.59
CA ALA A 15 7.01 17.68 10.04
C ALA A 15 8.02 17.96 8.90
N GLU A 16 8.88 16.99 8.58
CA GLU A 16 9.78 17.02 7.44
C GLU A 16 9.03 16.97 6.10
N TYR A 17 9.73 17.21 5.00
CA TYR A 17 9.16 17.05 3.67
C TYR A 17 8.64 15.62 3.44
N ILE A 18 7.56 15.47 2.67
CA ILE A 18 6.87 14.20 2.37
C ILE A 18 7.81 13.06 1.94
N ARG A 19 8.93 13.38 1.28
CA ARG A 19 9.95 12.42 0.82
C ARG A 19 10.85 11.87 1.95
N HIS A 20 10.94 12.56 3.08
CA HIS A 20 11.87 12.27 4.16
C HIS A 20 11.14 11.71 5.39
N PRO A 21 11.22 10.39 5.64
CA PRO A 21 10.79 9.84 6.92
C PRO A 21 11.75 10.28 8.04
N ALA A 22 11.28 10.29 9.28
CA ALA A 22 12.04 10.66 10.47
C ALA A 22 13.12 9.63 10.84
N THR A 23 13.15 8.48 10.18
CA THR A 23 14.14 7.43 10.39
C THR A 23 14.87 7.12 9.08
N SER A 24 16.16 6.83 9.18
CA SER A 24 16.97 6.29 8.08
C SER A 24 16.87 4.78 7.94
N ASP A 25 16.07 4.11 8.79
CA ASP A 25 15.85 2.67 8.67
C ASP A 25 15.28 2.33 7.29
N ARG A 26 16.02 1.52 6.54
CA ARG A 26 15.61 1.08 5.21
C ARG A 26 14.25 0.35 5.22
N ASN A 27 13.88 -0.24 6.36
CA ASN A 27 12.64 -1.01 6.50
C ASN A 27 11.44 -0.14 6.89
N PHE A 28 11.60 1.19 6.98
CA PHE A 28 10.46 2.09 7.15
C PHE A 28 9.52 1.99 5.95
N TYR A 29 8.23 1.81 6.22
CA TYR A 29 7.17 1.84 5.22
C TYR A 29 5.87 2.33 5.82
N ASP A 30 5.05 2.90 4.94
CA ASP A 30 3.64 3.15 5.18
C ASP A 30 2.84 2.35 4.15
N ARG A 31 1.65 1.85 4.53
CA ARG A 31 0.90 0.94 3.67
C ARG A 31 -0.61 1.04 3.84
N TYR A 32 -1.28 0.66 2.77
CA TYR A 32 -2.64 0.16 2.82
C TYR A 32 -2.66 -1.36 2.90
N TYR A 33 -3.59 -1.90 3.68
CA TYR A 33 -3.75 -3.33 3.84
C TYR A 33 -5.22 -3.66 4.06
N PHE A 34 -5.78 -4.46 3.16
CA PHE A 34 -7.20 -4.77 3.16
C PHE A 34 -7.38 -6.29 3.09
N ASN A 35 -8.33 -6.79 3.87
CA ASN A 35 -8.76 -8.17 3.85
C ASN A 35 -10.21 -8.20 3.40
N LEU A 36 -10.52 -9.10 2.47
CA LEU A 36 -11.87 -9.34 1.98
C LEU A 36 -12.11 -10.83 2.05
N HIS A 37 -13.24 -11.20 2.59
CA HIS A 37 -13.72 -12.56 2.60
C HIS A 37 -15.23 -12.52 2.48
N GLY A 38 -15.81 -13.58 1.95
CA GLY A 38 -17.26 -13.76 2.02
C GLY A 38 -17.70 -14.03 3.46
N SER A 39 -19.02 -14.15 3.65
CA SER A 39 -19.58 -14.80 4.84
C SER A 39 -19.48 -16.34 4.76
N SER A 40 -18.61 -16.87 3.89
CA SER A 40 -18.32 -18.28 3.68
C SER A 40 -16.81 -18.50 3.58
N ASP A 41 -16.37 -19.76 3.70
CA ASP A 41 -14.96 -20.15 3.65
C ASP A 41 -14.46 -20.45 2.22
N GLU A 42 -15.09 -19.87 1.20
CA GLU A 42 -14.78 -20.19 -0.20
C GLU A 42 -13.66 -19.34 -0.77
N VAL A 43 -13.55 -18.09 -0.33
CA VAL A 43 -12.58 -17.12 -0.85
C VAL A 43 -12.10 -16.16 0.23
N MET A 44 -10.79 -15.94 0.26
CA MET A 44 -10.16 -14.83 0.97
C MET A 44 -9.26 -14.07 0.00
N THR A 45 -9.36 -12.76 0.01
CA THR A 45 -8.53 -11.87 -0.78
C THR A 45 -7.82 -10.89 0.14
N ILE A 46 -6.55 -10.65 -0.13
CA ILE A 46 -5.76 -9.62 0.54
C ILE A 46 -5.21 -8.72 -0.54
N PHE A 47 -5.42 -7.41 -0.40
CA PHE A 47 -4.73 -6.43 -1.23
C PHE A 47 -3.97 -5.45 -0.37
N GLY A 48 -2.83 -5.01 -0.88
CA GLY A 48 -2.00 -4.04 -0.20
C GLY A 48 -1.16 -3.25 -1.17
N LEU A 49 -0.83 -2.03 -0.73
CA LEU A 49 0.11 -1.13 -1.37
C LEU A 49 1.01 -0.56 -0.29
N GLY A 50 2.32 -0.71 -0.43
CA GLY A 50 3.33 -0.20 0.49
C GLY A 50 4.26 0.78 -0.21
N GLN A 51 4.52 1.91 0.44
CA GLN A 51 5.56 2.85 0.04
C GLN A 51 6.75 2.72 0.98
N TYR A 52 7.94 2.58 0.40
CA TYR A 52 9.21 2.42 1.11
C TYR A 52 10.13 3.59 0.74
N PRO A 53 10.01 4.76 1.40
CA PRO A 53 10.77 5.96 1.02
C PRO A 53 12.28 5.77 1.01
N ASN A 54 12.82 5.08 2.00
CA ASN A 54 14.27 4.86 2.12
C ASN A 54 14.81 3.84 1.11
N LEU A 55 13.94 2.98 0.55
CA LEU A 55 14.29 2.07 -0.55
C LEU A 55 13.95 2.64 -1.92
N GLY A 56 13.15 3.70 -1.99
CA GLY A 56 12.72 4.33 -3.22
C GLY A 56 11.77 3.47 -4.05
N VAL A 57 10.93 2.63 -3.42
CA VAL A 57 10.00 1.72 -4.12
C VAL A 57 8.57 1.86 -3.61
N THR A 58 7.60 1.66 -4.50
CA THR A 58 6.21 1.38 -4.17
C THR A 58 5.86 0.00 -4.70
N ASP A 59 5.39 -0.86 -3.79
CA ASP A 59 4.98 -2.22 -4.10
C ASP A 59 3.48 -2.37 -3.87
N ALA A 60 2.83 -3.18 -4.70
CA ALA A 60 1.44 -3.54 -4.52
C ALA A 60 1.21 -5.02 -4.83
N PHE A 61 0.20 -5.59 -4.18
CA PHE A 61 -0.22 -6.95 -4.45
C PHE A 61 -1.72 -7.13 -4.32
N ILE A 62 -2.24 -8.14 -5.04
CA ILE A 62 -3.55 -8.72 -4.82
C ILE A 62 -3.36 -10.23 -4.76
N ALA A 63 -3.67 -10.81 -3.61
CA ALA A 63 -3.60 -12.24 -3.34
C ALA A 63 -5.02 -12.79 -3.17
N VAL A 64 -5.42 -13.74 -4.01
CA VAL A 64 -6.72 -14.41 -3.96
C VAL A 64 -6.51 -15.88 -3.64
N GLY A 65 -7.00 -16.30 -2.47
CA GLY A 65 -7.02 -17.69 -2.02
C GLY A 65 -8.41 -18.28 -2.09
N THR A 66 -8.52 -19.51 -2.57
CA THR A 66 -9.67 -20.40 -2.39
C THR A 66 -9.17 -21.71 -1.78
N LYS A 67 -10.08 -22.67 -1.52
CA LYS A 67 -9.71 -23.99 -0.97
C LYS A 67 -8.64 -24.74 -1.79
N ASP A 68 -8.66 -24.58 -3.11
CA ASP A 68 -7.82 -25.36 -4.02
C ASP A 68 -6.65 -24.57 -4.64
N LYS A 69 -6.67 -23.24 -4.58
CA LYS A 69 -5.71 -22.39 -5.31
C LYS A 69 -5.39 -21.10 -4.58
N HIS A 70 -4.17 -20.63 -4.81
CA HIS A 70 -3.71 -19.30 -4.43
C HIS A 70 -3.14 -18.62 -5.68
N ARG A 71 -3.66 -17.44 -6.01
CA ARG A 71 -3.20 -16.63 -7.15
C ARG A 71 -2.78 -15.25 -6.63
N VAL A 72 -1.60 -14.81 -7.05
CA VAL A 72 -1.05 -13.53 -6.60
C VAL A 72 -0.61 -12.73 -7.81
N ILE A 73 -1.06 -11.48 -7.87
CA ILE A 73 -0.49 -10.46 -8.74
C ILE A 73 0.38 -9.56 -7.86
N ARG A 74 1.58 -9.27 -8.32
CA ARG A 74 2.51 -8.31 -7.70
C ARG A 74 2.91 -7.28 -8.73
N ALA A 75 3.02 -6.04 -8.31
CA ALA A 75 3.51 -4.95 -9.11
C ALA A 75 4.43 -4.07 -8.26
N SER A 76 5.45 -3.51 -8.89
CA SER A 76 6.45 -2.66 -8.25
C SER A 76 6.78 -1.50 -9.18
N ARG A 77 7.09 -0.34 -8.60
CA ARG A 77 7.62 0.82 -9.33
C ARG A 77 8.56 1.64 -8.46
N PRO A 78 9.47 2.43 -9.05
CA PRO A 78 10.18 3.47 -8.30
C PRO A 78 9.21 4.43 -7.62
N LEU A 79 9.53 4.82 -6.38
CA LEU A 79 8.75 5.80 -5.63
C LEU A 79 9.06 7.21 -6.13
N HIS A 80 8.00 7.96 -6.45
CA HIS A 80 8.07 9.35 -6.90
C HIS A 80 7.15 10.22 -6.04
N ASP A 81 5.99 10.60 -6.57
CA ASP A 81 4.92 11.24 -5.81
C ASP A 81 4.26 10.18 -4.89
N ARG A 82 4.18 10.50 -3.59
CA ARG A 82 3.56 9.63 -2.59
C ARG A 82 2.02 9.66 -2.64
N SER A 83 1.43 10.65 -3.31
CA SER A 83 -0.01 10.70 -3.58
C SER A 83 -0.42 9.89 -4.82
N ASP A 84 0.52 9.51 -5.69
CA ASP A 84 0.24 8.59 -6.79
C ASP A 84 0.17 7.16 -6.26
N LEU A 85 -1.03 6.60 -6.16
CA LEU A 85 -1.26 5.26 -5.64
C LEU A 85 -1.43 4.19 -6.72
N LYS A 86 -1.02 4.48 -7.97
CA LYS A 86 -1.03 3.49 -9.05
C LYS A 86 0.30 2.74 -9.15
N VAL A 87 0.25 1.42 -9.18
CA VAL A 87 1.41 0.53 -9.36
C VAL A 87 1.05 -0.55 -10.38
N GLY A 88 1.48 -0.34 -11.63
CA GLY A 88 1.11 -1.22 -12.73
C GLY A 88 -0.42 -1.30 -12.89
N PRO A 89 -1.03 -2.50 -12.84
CA PRO A 89 -2.48 -2.68 -12.94
C PRO A 89 -3.24 -2.45 -11.62
N ILE A 90 -2.55 -2.16 -10.51
CA ILE A 90 -3.16 -1.99 -9.18
C ILE A 90 -3.20 -0.51 -8.83
N SER A 91 -4.32 -0.02 -8.31
CA SER A 91 -4.44 1.35 -7.81
C SER A 91 -5.38 1.44 -6.61
N ILE A 92 -5.17 2.45 -5.78
CA ILE A 92 -6.10 2.88 -4.72
C ILE A 92 -6.58 4.29 -5.05
N GLU A 93 -7.87 4.54 -4.86
CA GLU A 93 -8.51 5.84 -5.02
C GLU A 93 -8.99 6.33 -3.65
N ILE A 94 -8.78 7.62 -3.38
CA ILE A 94 -9.14 8.32 -2.14
C ILE A 94 -10.08 9.47 -2.50
#